data_AF-A0A0P1I4V0-F1
#
_entry.id   AF-A0A0P1I4V0-F1
#
_cell.length_a   1.000
_cell.length_b   1.000
_cell.length_c   1.000
_cell.angle_alpha   90.00
_cell.angle_beta   90.00
_cell.angle_gamma   90.00
#
_symmetry.space_group_name_H-M   'P 1'
#
loop_
_entity.id
_entity.type
_entity.pdbx_description
1 polymer ?
#
loop_
_entity_poly.entity_id
_entity_poly.type
_entity_poly.pdbx_seq_one_letter_code
_entity_poly.pdbx_strand_id
1 'polypeptide(L)'
;MFYFKQLIREAALRHNCFATFMAKPIEDEPGSAMHIHHSITDMETGQNIFSGPQGGETDALCNFIAGLQNHLPAGLAVMASYVNSYRRFVKDHAAPINLEWARNELALFQRTQGRVPGQLVCG
;
A
#
# COMPACT_ATOMS: atom_id res chain seq x y z
N MET A 1 -1.26 -10.26 10.94
CA MET A 1 -0.58 -8.99 11.33
C MET A 1 -0.27 -8.90 12.82
N PHE A 2 -1.23 -9.15 13.73
CA PHE A 2 -0.97 -9.10 15.19
C PHE A 2 0.14 -10.04 15.64
N TYR A 3 0.07 -11.32 15.25
CA TYR A 3 1.11 -12.30 15.57
C TYR A 3 2.48 -11.93 15.02
N PHE A 4 2.55 -11.39 13.79
CA PHE A 4 3.81 -10.96 13.18
C PHE A 4 4.53 -9.90 14.02
N LYS A 5 3.81 -8.85 14.43
CA LYS A 5 4.39 -7.77 15.27
C LYS A 5 4.82 -8.29 16.63
N GLN A 6 4.04 -9.18 17.23
CA GLN A 6 4.37 -9.78 18.53
C GLN A 6 5.60 -10.67 18.43
N LEU A 7 5.66 -11.59 17.45
CA LEU A 7 6.80 -12.49 17.27
C LEU A 7 8.11 -11.74 17.05
N ILE A 8 8.10 -10.68 16.24
CA ILE A 8 9.31 -9.88 16.00
C ILE A 8 9.74 -9.13 17.27
N ARG A 9 8.81 -8.59 18.05
CA ARG A 9 9.14 -7.93 19.32
C ARG A 9 9.76 -8.92 20.31
N GLU A 10 9.16 -10.10 20.45
CA GLU A 10 9.68 -11.16 21.33
C GLU A 10 11.07 -11.63 20.89
N ALA A 11 11.28 -11.82 19.59
CA ALA A 11 12.59 -12.17 19.05
C ALA A 11 13.63 -11.07 19.32
N ALA A 12 13.29 -9.80 19.08
CA ALA A 12 14.19 -8.68 19.31
C ALA A 12 14.59 -8.58 20.79
N LEU A 13 13.64 -8.73 21.72
CA LEU A 13 13.91 -8.70 23.16
C LEU A 13 14.90 -9.79 23.59
N ARG A 14 14.79 -11.00 23.02
CA ARG A 14 15.74 -12.10 23.28
C ARG A 14 17.17 -11.80 22.81
N HIS A 15 17.32 -10.87 21.87
CA HIS A 15 18.61 -10.42 21.34
C HIS A 15 19.04 -9.06 21.90
N ASN A 16 18.44 -8.59 23.01
CA ASN A 16 18.71 -7.27 23.61
C ASN A 16 18.50 -6.10 22.62
N CYS A 17 17.61 -6.27 21.65
CA CYS A 17 17.23 -5.27 20.66
C CYS A 17 15.77 -4.83 20.85
N PHE A 18 15.43 -3.63 20.39
CA PHE A 18 14.05 -3.13 20.40
C PHE A 18 13.51 -2.98 18.98
N ALA A 19 12.49 -3.77 18.63
CA ALA A 19 11.81 -3.66 17.34
C ALA A 19 10.65 -2.67 17.42
N THR A 20 10.67 -1.65 16.55
CA THR A 20 9.58 -0.68 16.40
C THR A 20 8.93 -0.81 15.03
N PHE A 21 7.61 -0.66 14.99
CA PHE A 21 6.80 -0.57 13.77
C PHE A 21 6.21 0.82 13.61
N MET A 22 6.82 1.82 14.26
CA MET A 22 6.45 3.22 14.07
C MET A 22 6.69 3.62 12.62
N ALA A 23 5.75 4.39 12.09
CA ALA A 23 5.79 4.88 10.72
C ALA A 23 7.11 5.64 10.42
N LYS A 24 7.52 6.55 11.30
CA LYS A 24 8.77 7.30 11.19
C LYS A 24 9.43 7.35 12.57
N PRO A 25 10.31 6.41 12.92
CA PRO A 25 10.95 6.39 14.24
C PRO A 25 12.11 7.39 14.35
N ILE A 26 12.80 7.66 13.24
CA ILE A 26 13.96 8.56 13.13
C ILE A 26 13.71 9.49 11.93
N GLU A 27 14.01 10.78 12.08
CA GLU A 27 13.66 11.84 11.11
C GLU A 27 14.40 11.69 9.78
N ASP A 28 15.70 11.37 9.82
CA ASP A 28 16.54 11.31 8.60
C ASP A 28 16.58 9.91 7.96
N GLU A 29 16.01 8.89 8.61
CA GLU A 29 16.08 7.50 8.14
C GLU A 29 14.78 7.03 7.48
N PRO A 30 14.81 6.04 6.56
CA PRO A 30 13.61 5.48 5.96
C PRO A 30 12.61 4.99 7.00
N GLY A 31 11.35 5.43 6.86
CA GLY A 31 10.26 5.00 7.72
C GLY A 31 9.74 3.60 7.40
N SER A 32 9.06 2.96 8.35
CA SER A 32 8.42 1.65 8.14
C SER A 32 7.07 1.79 7.42
N ALA A 33 6.81 0.86 6.49
CA ALA A 33 5.57 0.78 5.72
C ALA A 33 4.90 -0.58 5.90
N MET A 34 3.61 -0.62 5.57
CA MET A 34 2.86 -1.87 5.44
C MET A 34 2.09 -1.79 4.12
N HIS A 35 2.57 -2.51 3.12
CA HIS A 35 1.85 -2.65 1.85
C HIS A 35 0.89 -3.82 1.97
N ILE A 36 -0.35 -3.61 1.55
CA ILE A 36 -1.39 -4.65 1.56
C ILE A 36 -1.74 -4.95 0.11
N HIS A 37 -1.57 -6.21 -0.27
CA HIS A 37 -1.93 -6.70 -1.59
C HIS A 37 -3.36 -7.27 -1.51
N HIS A 38 -4.26 -6.73 -2.34
CA HIS A 38 -5.64 -7.22 -2.44
C HIS A 38 -5.82 -8.01 -3.73
N SER A 39 -6.37 -9.20 -3.62
CA SER A 39 -6.88 -10.00 -4.73
C SER A 39 -8.29 -10.45 -4.37
N ILE A 40 -9.19 -10.47 -5.36
CA ILE A 40 -10.55 -10.97 -5.20
C ILE A 40 -10.68 -12.19 -6.09
N THR A 41 -11.13 -13.29 -5.52
CA THR A 41 -11.37 -14.54 -6.24
C THR A 41 -12.86 -14.81 -6.29
N ASP A 42 -13.33 -15.21 -7.46
CA ASP A 42 -14.68 -15.68 -7.66
C ASP A 42 -14.90 -16.99 -6.88
N MET A 43 -16.05 -17.13 -6.21
CA MET A 43 -16.32 -18.27 -5.32
C MET A 43 -16.66 -19.54 -6.08
N GLU A 44 -17.26 -19.43 -7.27
CA GLU A 44 -17.71 -20.59 -8.05
C GLU A 44 -16.56 -21.17 -8.88
N THR A 45 -15.79 -20.30 -9.52
CA THR A 45 -14.69 -20.67 -10.42
C THR A 45 -13.33 -20.70 -9.74
N GLY A 46 -13.17 -20.05 -8.58
CA GLY A 46 -11.90 -19.92 -7.87
C GLY A 46 -10.89 -19.00 -8.57
N GLN A 47 -11.27 -18.33 -9.66
CA GLN A 47 -10.36 -17.50 -10.45
C GLN A 47 -10.29 -16.07 -9.93
N ASN A 48 -9.14 -15.42 -10.10
CA ASN A 48 -8.95 -14.02 -9.71
C ASN A 48 -9.69 -13.10 -10.69
N ILE A 49 -10.68 -12.35 -10.19
CA ILE A 49 -11.50 -11.45 -11.02
C ILE A 49 -10.71 -10.25 -11.54
N PHE A 50 -9.54 -9.95 -10.98
CA PHE A 50 -8.65 -8.88 -11.41
C PHE A 50 -7.75 -9.27 -12.58
N SER A 51 -7.68 -10.56 -12.93
CA SER A 51 -6.81 -11.06 -13.99
C SER A 51 -7.66 -11.56 -15.16
N GLY A 52 -7.57 -10.87 -16.30
CA GLY A 52 -8.25 -11.29 -17.52
C GLY A 52 -7.58 -12.52 -18.16
N PRO A 53 -8.23 -13.14 -19.19
CA PRO A 53 -7.76 -14.38 -19.82
C PRO A 53 -6.33 -14.36 -20.39
N GLN A 54 -5.77 -13.18 -20.62
CA GLN A 54 -4.41 -12.98 -21.15
C GLN A 54 -3.50 -12.20 -20.19
N GLY A 55 -3.84 -12.13 -18.89
CA GLY A 55 -3.10 -11.31 -17.91
C GLY A 55 -3.35 -9.80 -18.08
N GLY A 56 -4.37 -9.43 -18.84
CA GLY A 56 -4.86 -8.06 -18.94
C GLY A 56 -5.62 -7.63 -17.69
N GLU A 57 -5.69 -6.31 -17.47
CA GLU A 57 -6.58 -5.72 -16.46
C GLU A 57 -8.04 -5.98 -16.84
N THR A 58 -8.88 -6.26 -15.85
CA THR A 58 -10.32 -6.42 -16.03
C THR A 58 -11.06 -5.14 -15.64
N ASP A 59 -12.29 -4.98 -16.13
CA ASP A 59 -13.17 -3.88 -15.71
C ASP A 59 -13.40 -3.90 -14.19
N ALA A 60 -13.45 -5.09 -13.59
CA ALA A 60 -13.55 -5.25 -12.14
C ALA A 60 -12.35 -4.67 -11.39
N LEU A 61 -11.13 -4.85 -11.92
CA LEU A 61 -9.93 -4.23 -11.38
C LEU A 61 -9.99 -2.70 -11.52
N CYS A 62 -10.36 -2.18 -12.69
CA CYS A 62 -10.50 -0.73 -12.88
C CYS A 62 -11.53 -0.11 -11.93
N ASN A 63 -12.72 -0.72 -11.80
CA ASN A 63 -13.76 -0.27 -10.88
C ASN A 63 -13.30 -0.30 -9.40
N PHE A 64 -12.54 -1.33 -9.02
CA PHE A 64 -11.95 -1.44 -7.69
C PHE A 64 -10.94 -0.31 -7.43
N ILE A 65 -10.08 -0.02 -8.41
CA ILE A 65 -9.09 1.07 -8.32
C ILE A 65 -9.79 2.43 -8.23
N ALA A 66 -10.80 2.68 -9.06
CA ALA A 66 -11.57 3.93 -9.04
C ALA A 66 -12.27 4.13 -7.68
N GLY A 67 -12.90 3.08 -7.14
CA GLY A 67 -13.50 3.11 -5.80
C GLY A 67 -12.48 3.42 -4.71
N LEU A 68 -11.30 2.80 -4.78
CA LEU A 68 -10.19 3.12 -3.88
C LEU A 68 -9.76 4.58 -4.01
N GLN A 69 -9.48 5.08 -5.21
CA GLN A 69 -9.06 6.47 -5.41
C GLN A 69 -10.07 7.49 -4.85
N ASN A 70 -11.37 7.21 -4.97
CA ASN A 70 -12.43 8.06 -4.47
C ASN A 70 -12.56 8.04 -2.93
N HIS A 71 -12.37 6.88 -2.28
CA HIS A 71 -12.64 6.72 -0.85
C HIS A 71 -11.39 6.71 0.04
N LEU A 72 -10.20 6.48 -0.52
CA LEU A 72 -8.93 6.45 0.21
C LEU A 72 -8.66 7.75 0.99
N PRO A 73 -8.93 8.97 0.47
CA PRO A 73 -8.72 10.20 1.23
C PRO A 73 -9.52 10.24 2.54
N ALA A 74 -10.78 9.78 2.51
CA ALA A 74 -11.62 9.68 3.70
C ALA A 74 -11.17 8.54 4.64
N GLY A 75 -10.77 7.40 4.08
CA GLY A 75 -10.27 6.25 4.83
C GLY A 75 -8.88 6.44 5.43
N LEU A 76 -8.15 7.48 5.02
CA LEU A 76 -6.78 7.73 5.46
C LEU A 76 -6.67 7.88 6.98
N ALA A 77 -7.67 8.49 7.63
CA ALA A 77 -7.68 8.63 9.09
C ALA A 77 -7.70 7.29 9.83
N VAL A 78 -8.29 6.25 9.22
CA VAL A 78 -8.32 4.89 9.78
C VAL A 78 -7.02 4.15 9.50
N MET A 79 -6.46 4.31 8.30
CA MET A 79 -5.21 3.63 7.90
C MET A 79 -3.95 4.26 8.52
N ALA A 80 -3.95 5.59 8.65
CA ALA A 80 -2.88 6.40 9.21
C ALA A 80 -3.32 7.03 10.54
N SER A 81 -3.78 6.21 11.48
CA SER A 81 -4.42 6.65 12.73
C SER A 81 -3.52 7.37 13.74
N TYR A 82 -2.21 7.49 13.47
CA TYR A 82 -1.26 8.18 14.34
C TYR A 82 -0.70 9.40 13.64
N VAL A 83 -0.49 10.48 14.40
CA VAL A 83 0.17 11.71 13.90
C VAL A 83 1.54 11.39 13.29
N ASN A 84 2.27 10.43 13.86
CA ASN A 84 3.56 9.98 13.33
C ASN A 84 3.45 9.34 11.93
N SER A 85 2.29 8.80 11.56
CA SER A 85 2.05 8.25 10.22
C SER A 85 2.08 9.32 9.15
N TYR A 86 1.58 10.52 9.45
CA TYR A 86 1.57 11.63 8.50
C TYR A 86 2.95 12.22 8.24
N ARG A 87 3.90 12.07 9.16
CA ARG A 87 5.31 12.46 8.97
C ARG A 87 6.02 11.65 7.88
N ARG A 88 5.42 10.56 7.40
CA ARG A 88 5.92 9.84 6.23
C ARG A 88 5.52 10.51 4.92
N PHE A 89 4.41 11.24 4.87
CA PHE A 89 3.91 11.90 3.66
C PHE A 89 4.64 13.21 3.40
N VAL A 90 5.96 13.14 3.30
CA VAL A 90 6.83 14.27 3.01
C VAL A 90 7.40 14.08 1.60
N LYS A 91 7.48 15.17 0.86
CA LYS A 91 8.08 15.23 -0.48
C LYS A 91 9.51 14.69 -0.41
N ASP A 92 9.94 13.95 -1.43
CA ASP A 92 11.28 13.35 -1.56
C ASP A 92 11.59 12.12 -0.66
N HIS A 93 10.59 11.61 0.08
CA HIS A 93 10.69 10.30 0.75
C HIS A 93 9.91 9.22 -0.01
N ALA A 94 10.28 7.95 0.14
CA ALA A 94 9.68 6.79 -0.55
C ALA A 94 8.21 6.50 -0.19
N ALA A 95 7.53 7.41 0.51
CA ALA A 95 6.12 7.26 0.85
C ALA A 95 5.23 7.83 -0.26
N PRO A 96 4.09 7.18 -0.52
CA PRO A 96 3.13 7.67 -1.50
C PRO A 96 2.53 9.02 -1.13
N ILE A 97 2.59 9.99 -2.05
CA ILE A 97 1.96 11.31 -1.87
C ILE A 97 0.85 11.61 -2.90
N ASN A 98 0.75 10.80 -3.97
CA ASN A 98 -0.22 10.97 -5.05
C ASN A 98 -1.21 9.79 -5.12
N LEU A 99 -2.44 10.06 -5.56
CA LEU A 99 -3.51 9.08 -5.81
C LEU A 99 -3.47 8.58 -7.25
N GLU A 100 -2.33 8.07 -7.70
CA GLU A 100 -2.15 7.54 -9.04
C GLU A 100 -1.81 6.05 -8.99
N TRP A 101 -2.12 5.33 -10.07
CA TRP A 101 -1.75 3.93 -10.23
C TRP A 101 -1.02 3.72 -11.55
N ALA A 102 -0.13 2.73 -11.58
CA ALA A 102 0.60 2.33 -12.78
C ALA A 102 0.85 0.83 -12.73
N ARG A 103 0.89 0.20 -13.90
CA ARG A 103 1.31 -1.19 -14.05
C ARG A 103 2.84 -1.26 -13.94
N ASN A 104 3.33 -1.76 -12.82
CA ASN A 104 4.67 -2.28 -12.68
C ASN A 104 4.55 -3.62 -11.94
N GLU A 105 5.54 -4.52 -12.04
CA GLU A 105 5.44 -5.94 -11.65
C GLU A 105 5.12 -6.21 -10.16
N LEU A 106 4.88 -5.17 -9.37
CA LEU A 106 4.36 -5.24 -8.00
C LEU A 106 3.23 -4.22 -7.84
N ALA A 107 2.03 -4.75 -7.59
CA ALA A 107 0.79 -4.15 -7.10
C ALA A 107 0.75 -2.62 -6.83
N LEU A 108 -0.35 -2.00 -7.26
CA LEU A 108 -0.90 -0.69 -6.86
C LEU A 108 0.10 0.22 -6.10
N PHE A 109 1.09 0.74 -6.83
CA PHE A 109 2.07 1.64 -6.27
C PHE A 109 1.51 3.07 -6.34
N GLN A 110 1.08 3.61 -5.19
CA GLN A 110 0.97 5.05 -5.04
C GLN A 110 2.41 5.60 -5.10
N ARG A 111 2.80 6.29 -6.18
CA ARG A 111 4.21 6.66 -6.45
C ARG A 111 4.49 8.13 -6.09
N THR A 112 5.75 8.38 -5.71
CA THR A 112 6.41 9.67 -5.59
C THR A 112 6.74 10.29 -6.96
N GLN A 113 6.49 11.60 -7.09
CA GLN A 113 6.99 12.58 -8.07
C GLN A 113 7.31 12.10 -9.51
N GLY A 114 6.50 12.57 -10.48
CA GLY A 114 6.85 12.61 -11.91
C GLY A 114 5.75 12.05 -12.82
N ARG A 115 5.26 12.87 -13.77
CA ARG A 115 4.28 12.45 -14.79
C ARG A 115 4.93 11.41 -15.69
N VAL A 116 4.52 10.15 -15.61
CA VAL A 116 4.98 9.08 -16.50
C VAL A 116 4.11 9.11 -17.77
N PRO A 117 4.69 9.17 -18.99
CA PRO A 117 3.94 8.97 -20.22
C PRO A 117 3.37 7.54 -20.23
N GLY A 118 2.05 7.39 -20.43
CA GLY A 118 1.36 6.08 -20.41
C GLY A 118 0.42 5.82 -19.22
N GLN A 119 0.05 6.88 -18.50
CA GLN A 119 -0.90 6.84 -17.38
C GLN A 119 -2.27 6.28 -17.82
N LEU A 120 -2.69 5.18 -17.21
CA LEU A 120 -4.06 4.69 -17.29
C LEU A 120 -4.84 5.33 -16.14
N VAL A 121 -5.85 6.14 -16.47
CA VAL A 121 -6.84 6.61 -15.50
C VAL A 121 -8.07 5.76 -15.72
N CYS A 122 -8.42 4.90 -14.77
CA CYS A 122 -9.73 4.25 -14.78
C CYS A 122 -10.72 5.32 -14.31
N GLY A 123 -11.37 5.98 -15.27
CA GLY A 123 -12.41 7.00 -15.02
C GLY A 123 -13.74 6.39 -14.64
#